data_AF-A0A6H1NL85-F1
#
_entry.id   AF-A0A6H1NL85-F1
#
_cell.length_a   1.000
_cell.length_b   1.000
_cell.length_c   1.000
_cell.angle_alpha   90.00
_cell.angle_beta   90.00
_cell.angle_gamma   90.00
#
_symmetry.space_group_name_H-M   'P 1'
#
loop_
_entity.id
_entity.type
_entity.pdbx_description
1 polymer ?
#
loop_
_entity_poly.entity_id
_entity_poly.type
_entity_poly.pdbx_seq_one_letter_code
_entity_poly.pdbx_strand_id
1 'polypeptide(L)' 'MNRRRWRTRLELSTALFEYLEIFHHRQRRHSALGMLSPVEYELRTPPIA' A
#
# COMPACT_ATOMS: atom_id res chain seq x y z
N MET A 1 -7.18 -5.92 -14.72
CA MET A 1 -8.43 -6.55 -14.26
C MET A 1 -8.57 -6.21 -12.78
N ASN A 2 -9.29 -5.12 -12.44
CA ASN A 2 -9.64 -4.64 -11.07
C ASN A 2 -10.28 -3.25 -11.20
N ARG A 3 -11.30 -3.11 -12.04
CA ARG A 3 -12.02 -1.85 -12.21
C ARG A 3 -13.41 -2.01 -11.61
N ARG A 4 -13.72 -1.20 -10.61
CA ARG A 4 -15.04 -1.13 -9.97
C ARG A 4 -15.59 0.29 -10.14
N ARG A 5 -16.90 0.41 -10.39
CA ARG A 5 -17.61 1.69 -10.31
C ARG A 5 -18.06 1.92 -8.87
N TRP A 6 -17.74 3.10 -8.34
CA TRP A 6 -18.12 3.53 -6.99
C TRP A 6 -19.32 4.46 -7.08
N ARG A 7 -20.26 4.36 -6.14
CA ARG A 7 -21.47 5.19 -6.15
C ARG A 7 -21.17 6.59 -5.63
N THR A 8 -20.22 6.70 -4.71
CA THR A 8 -19.83 7.97 -4.10
C THR A 8 -18.32 8.16 -4.09
N ARG A 9 -17.89 9.41 -3.97
CA ARG A 9 -16.47 9.75 -3.78
C ARG A 9 -15.94 9.22 -2.45
N LEU A 10 -16.79 9.14 -1.42
CA LEU A 10 -16.42 8.63 -0.10
C LEU A 10 -16.06 7.14 -0.16
N GLU A 11 -16.88 6.33 -0.84
CA GLU A 11 -16.58 4.90 -1.04
C GLU A 11 -15.26 4.70 -1.79
N LEU A 12 -15.03 5.49 -2.84
CA LEU A 12 -13.77 5.45 -3.58
C LEU A 12 -12.58 5.84 -2.69
N SER A 13 -12.71 6.90 -1.89
CA SER A 13 -11.62 7.33 -1.00
C SER A 13 -11.29 6.28 0.06
N THR A 14 -12.30 5.63 0.64
CA THR A 14 -12.11 4.56 1.62
C THR A 14 -11.40 3.37 0.96
N ALA A 15 -11.88 2.92 -0.20
CA ALA A 15 -11.27 1.80 -0.90
C ALA A 15 -9.83 2.11 -1.37
N LEU A 16 -9.56 3.35 -1.78
CA LEU A 16 -8.22 3.78 -2.14
C LEU A 16 -7.29 3.81 -0.93
N PHE A 17 -7.77 4.33 0.19
CA PHE A 17 -7.01 4.37 1.45
C PHE A 17 -6.66 2.96 1.92
N GLU A 18 -7.64 2.04 1.96
CA GLU A 18 -7.42 0.64 2.33
C GLU A 18 -6.41 -0.03 1.38
N TYR A 19 -6.52 0.22 0.08
CA TYR A 19 -5.58 -0.32 -0.90
C TYR A 19 -4.16 0.20 -0.66
N LEU A 20 -3.98 1.50 -0.45
CA LEU A 20 -2.65 2.10 -0.28
C LEU A 20 -2.05 1.71 1.08
N GLU A 21 -2.77 1.90 2.17
CA GLU A 21 -2.20 1.73 3.51
C GLU A 21 -2.13 0.29 3.97
N ILE A 22 -3.19 -0.49 3.76
CA ILE A 22 -3.25 -1.86 4.28
C ILE A 22 -2.61 -2.80 3.28
N PHE A 23 -3.05 -2.76 2.02
CA PHE A 23 -2.52 -3.69 1.03
C PHE A 23 -1.14 -3.26 0.54
N HIS A 24 -0.98 -2.06 -0.01
CA HIS A 24 0.25 -1.65 -0.69
C HIS A 24 1.42 -1.43 0.26
N HIS A 25 1.25 -0.62 1.31
CA HIS A 25 2.35 -0.29 2.23
C HIS A 25 2.70 -1.44 3.20
N ARG A 26 1.71 -2.24 3.63
CA ARG A 26 1.93 -3.20 4.71
C ARG A 26 2.00 -4.66 4.26
N GLN A 27 1.24 -5.07 3.24
CA GLN A 27 1.13 -6.48 2.86
C GLN A 27 1.83 -6.82 1.54
N ARG A 28 1.81 -5.92 0.56
CA ARG A 28 2.37 -6.17 -0.76
C ARG A 28 3.88 -6.18 -0.66
N ARG A 29 4.48 -7.28 -1.11
CA ARG A 29 5.93 -7.45 -1.16
C ARG A 29 6.44 -7.04 -2.54
N HIS A 30 7.55 -6.29 -2.56
CA HIS A 30 8.13 -5.77 -3.78
C HIS A 30 9.48 -6.41 -4.04
N SER A 31 9.71 -6.92 -5.26
CA SER A 31 10.99 -7.52 -5.65
C SER A 31 12.14 -6.52 -5.55
N ALA A 32 11.90 -5.25 -5.89
CA ALA A 32 12.86 -4.17 -5.75
C ALA A 32 13.29 -3.91 -4.28
N LEU A 33 12.44 -4.28 -3.31
CA LEU A 33 12.73 -4.16 -1.87
C LEU A 33 13.22 -5.49 -1.27
N GLY A 34 13.67 -6.44 -2.09
CA GLY A 34 14.11 -7.76 -1.61
C GLY A 34 12.97 -8.63 -1.11
N MET A 35 11.79 -8.51 -1.72
CA MET A 35 10.55 -9.15 -1.27
C MET A 35 10.16 -8.69 0.13
N LEU A 36 10.23 -7.40 0.42
CA LEU A 36 9.69 -6.80 1.63
C LEU A 36 8.51 -5.89 1.29
N SER A 37 7.62 -5.67 2.25
CA SER A 37 6.68 -4.55 2.16
C SER A 37 7.39 -3.23 2.41
N PRO A 38 6.85 -2.09 1.93
CA PRO A 38 7.42 -0.77 2.20
C PRO A 38 7.68 -0.52 3.69
N VAL A 39 6.72 -0.85 4.56
CA VAL A 39 6.89 -0.71 6.01
C VAL A 39 8.00 -1.61 6.55
N GLU A 40 8.08 -2.86 6.10
CA GLU A 40 9.16 -3.76 6.54
C GLU A 40 10.54 -3.26 6.07
N TYR A 41 10.60 -2.66 4.89
CA TYR A 41 11.83 -2.09 4.36
C TYR A 41 12.29 -0.87 5.16
N GLU A 42 11.38 0.05 5.48
CA GLU A 42 11.64 1.21 6.34
C GLU A 42 12.02 0.83 7.78
N LEU A 43 11.48 -0.26 8.31
CA LEU A 43 11.87 -0.75 9.65
C LEU A 43 13.29 -1.34 9.68
N ARG A 44 13.76 -1.90 8.55
CA ARG A 44 15.09 -2.50 8.43
C ARG A 44 16.15 -1.50 7.98
N THR A 45 15.72 -0.44 7.30
CA THR A 45 16.60 0.62 6.81
C THR A 45 16.43 1.81 7.75
N PRO A 46 17.44 2.18 8.55
CA PRO A 46 17.30 3.35 9.41
C PRO A 46 16.93 4.57 8.54
N PRO A 47 15.93 5.38 8.94
CA PRO A 47 15.57 6.57 8.18
C PRO A 47 16.82 7.44 8.04
N ILE A 48 17.12 7.84 6.82
CA ILE A 48 18.17 8.82 6.56
C ILE A 48 17.67 10.13 7.19
N ALA A 49 18.24 10.47 8.34
CA ALA A 49 18.02 11.74 9.04
C ALA A 49 18.81 12.87 8.39
#